data_AF-A0A9J6GD89-F1
#
_entry.id   AF-A0A9J6GD89-F1
#
_cell.length_a   1.000
_cell.length_b   1.000
_cell.length_c   1.000
_cell.angle_alpha   90.00
_cell.angle_beta   90.00
_cell.angle_gamma   90.00
#
_symmetry.space_group_name_H-M   'P 1'
#
loop_
_entity.id
_entity.type
_entity.pdbx_description
1 polymer ?
#
loop_
_entity_poly.entity_id
_entity_poly.type
_entity_poly.pdbx_seq_one_letter_code
_entity_poly.pdbx_strand_id
1 'polypeptide(L)'
;MAYREVPQEITVASRFEMMYGRVPQGPLMILRKTWSGEWSPLTRLNKAAAEYLVGLRQQMSEAARAVYERMDRTHLAYAERYNMRARSKEFSEEEEVLVLERTSKKQMHLK
;
A
#
# COMPACT_ATOMS: atom_id res chain seq x y z
N MET A 1 0.81 -0.26 -10.00
CA MET A 1 0.55 -1.71 -9.80
C MET A 1 0.49 -1.96 -8.30
N ALA A 2 -0.66 -2.36 -7.77
CA ALA A 2 -0.84 -2.56 -6.33
C ALA A 2 -0.19 -3.88 -5.89
N TYR A 3 0.73 -3.80 -4.92
CA TYR A 3 1.37 -4.98 -4.35
C TYR A 3 0.30 -5.86 -3.70
N ARG A 4 0.16 -7.10 -4.17
CA ARG A 4 -0.98 -7.96 -3.81
C ARG A 4 -1.00 -8.33 -2.34
N GLU A 5 0.16 -8.37 -1.70
CA GLU A 5 0.35 -8.84 -0.32
C GLU A 5 0.26 -7.75 0.74
N VAL A 6 0.28 -6.47 0.37
CA VAL A 6 0.31 -5.37 1.34
C VAL A 6 -1.14 -5.04 1.73
N PRO A 7 -1.48 -5.10 3.04
CA PRO A 7 -2.73 -4.55 3.55
C PRO A 7 -2.80 -3.07 3.19
N GLN A 8 -3.92 -2.62 2.65
CA GLN A 8 -4.08 -1.21 2.35
C GLN A 8 -4.33 -0.46 3.66
N GLU A 9 -3.81 0.75 3.82
CA GLU A 9 -3.84 1.48 5.10
C GLU A 9 -5.25 1.69 5.69
N ILE A 10 -6.28 1.58 4.84
CA ILE A 10 -7.70 1.69 5.17
C ILE A 10 -8.42 0.34 5.34
N THR A 11 -7.75 -0.79 5.08
CA THR A 11 -8.34 -2.14 5.09
C THR A 11 -7.38 -3.12 5.75
N VAL A 12 -7.85 -3.85 6.76
CA VAL A 12 -7.05 -4.87 7.49
C VAL A 12 -6.63 -6.04 6.58
N ALA A 13 -7.27 -6.18 5.41
CA ALA A 13 -6.99 -7.19 4.40
C ALA A 13 -6.35 -6.59 3.14
N SER A 14 -5.58 -7.40 2.42
CA SER A 14 -5.03 -6.97 1.13
C SER A 14 -6.11 -6.87 0.06
N ARG A 15 -5.94 -5.98 -0.92
CA ARG A 15 -6.91 -5.81 -2.02
C ARG A 15 -7.10 -7.09 -2.84
N PHE A 16 -6.08 -7.94 -2.91
CA PHE A 16 -6.16 -9.25 -3.55
C PHE A 16 -6.99 -10.24 -2.73
N GLU A 17 -6.78 -10.27 -1.41
CA GLU A 17 -7.54 -11.11 -0.50
C GLU A 17 -9.03 -10.74 -0.51
N MET A 18 -9.35 -9.45 -0.54
CA MET A 18 -10.73 -8.98 -0.66
C MET A 18 -11.40 -9.36 -1.99
N MET A 19 -10.64 -9.39 -3.09
CA MET A 19 -11.16 -9.69 -4.41
C MET A 19 -11.30 -11.20 -4.69
N TYR A 20 -10.44 -12.02 -4.09
CA TYR A 20 -10.35 -13.46 -4.39
C TYR A 20 -10.58 -14.38 -3.18
N GLY A 21 -10.83 -13.84 -1.99
CA GLY A 21 -11.09 -14.59 -0.76
C GLY A 21 -9.93 -15.47 -0.29
N ARG A 22 -8.72 -15.26 -0.83
CA ARG A 22 -7.53 -16.08 -0.54
C ARG A 22 -6.32 -15.21 -0.27
N VAL A 23 -5.50 -15.64 0.69
CA VAL A 23 -4.25 -14.96 1.01
C VAL A 23 -3.27 -15.07 -0.17
N PRO A 24 -2.77 -13.95 -0.71
CA PRO A 24 -1.81 -13.97 -1.81
C PRO A 24 -0.54 -14.70 -1.39
N GLN A 25 -0.15 -15.73 -2.14
CA GLN A 25 1.17 -16.33 -2.05
C GLN A 25 2.09 -15.53 -2.98
N GLY A 26 2.83 -14.58 -2.42
CA GLY A 26 3.89 -13.93 -3.17
C GLY A 26 5.17 -13.78 -2.34
N PRO A 27 6.13 -12.98 -2.81
CA PRO A 27 7.49 -13.00 -2.30
C PRO A 27 7.62 -12.72 -0.79
N LEU A 28 6.78 -11.86 -0.20
CA LEU A 28 6.86 -11.55 1.24
C LEU A 28 6.29 -12.71 2.08
N MET A 29 5.21 -13.32 1.61
CA MET A 29 4.62 -14.50 2.24
C MET A 29 5.60 -15.68 2.20
N ILE A 30 6.26 -15.89 1.06
CA ILE A 30 7.31 -16.90 0.88
C ILE A 30 8.47 -16.65 1.84
N LEU A 31 8.95 -15.41 1.93
CA LEU A 31 10.03 -15.04 2.84
C LEU A 31 9.64 -15.30 4.30
N ARG A 32 8.43 -14.88 4.72
CA ARG A 32 7.91 -15.11 6.07
C ARG A 32 7.84 -16.60 6.40
N LYS A 33 7.31 -17.42 5.50
CA LYS A 33 7.19 -18.88 5.68
C LYS A 33 8.54 -19.57 5.75
N THR A 34 9.50 -19.11 4.94
CA THR A 34 10.88 -19.63 4.97
C THR A 34 11.57 -19.27 6.30
N TRP A 35 11.35 -18.06 6.80
CA TRP A 35 11.93 -17.60 8.08
C TRP A 35 11.29 -18.23 9.31
N SER A 36 9.98 -18.44 9.29
CA SER A 36 9.23 -19.09 10.40
C SER A 36 9.40 -20.61 10.43
N GLY A 37 10.10 -21.20 9.46
CA GLY A 37 10.29 -22.65 9.36
C GLY A 37 9.06 -23.42 8.89
N GLU A 38 7.95 -22.73 8.57
CA GLU A 38 6.76 -23.33 7.94
C GLU A 38 7.11 -23.90 6.55
N TRP A 39 8.15 -23.37 5.91
CA TRP A 39 8.69 -23.91 4.68
C TRP A 39 10.16 -24.29 4.88
N SER A 40 10.47 -25.59 4.74
CA SER A 40 11.86 -26.06 4.70
C SER A 40 12.52 -25.49 3.44
N PRO A 41 13.65 -24.76 3.57
CA PRO A 41 14.36 -24.29 2.39
C PRO A 41 14.81 -25.50 1.58
N LEU A 42 14.63 -25.43 0.25
CA LEU A 42 15.23 -26.39 -0.68
C LEU A 42 16.71 -26.51 -0.32
N THR A 43 17.14 -27.73 0.03
CA THR A 43 18.45 -28.12 0.60
C THR A 43 19.63 -27.86 -0.36
N ARG A 44 19.45 -27.00 -1.38
CA ARG A 44 20.35 -26.70 -2.49
C ARG A 44 20.51 -25.19 -2.74
N LEU A 45 20.37 -24.35 -1.72
CA LEU A 45 20.90 -22.99 -1.81
C LEU A 45 22.43 -23.08 -1.68
N ASN A 46 23.11 -23.37 -2.80
CA ASN A 46 24.56 -23.46 -2.91
C ASN A 46 25.29 -22.10 -2.71
N LYS A 47 24.60 -21.08 -2.17
CA LYS A 47 25.18 -19.79 -1.82
C LYS A 47 25.12 -19.64 -0.31
N ALA A 48 26.22 -19.16 0.28
CA ALA A 48 26.21 -18.81 1.69
C ALA A 48 25.04 -17.85 1.94
N ALA A 49 24.27 -18.05 3.01
CA ALA A 49 23.08 -17.24 3.31
C ALA A 49 23.38 -15.73 3.27
N ALA A 50 24.61 -15.34 3.65
CA ALA A 50 25.11 -13.97 3.55
C ALA A 50 25.12 -13.41 2.12
N GLU A 51 25.60 -14.16 1.13
CA GLU A 51 25.65 -13.72 -0.28
C GLU A 51 24.25 -13.51 -0.86
N TYR A 52 23.30 -14.38 -0.49
CA TYR A 52 21.91 -14.25 -0.89
C TYR A 52 21.28 -12.97 -0.32
N LEU A 53 21.50 -12.68 0.97
CA LEU A 53 20.97 -11.48 1.62
C LEU A 53 21.53 -10.19 1.01
N VAL A 54 22.83 -10.18 0.65
CA VAL A 54 23.44 -9.03 -0.04
C VAL A 54 22.79 -8.82 -1.40
N GLY A 55 22.59 -9.88 -2.19
CA GLY A 55 21.91 -9.81 -3.48
C GLY A 55 20.47 -9.34 -3.36
N LEU A 56 19.74 -9.83 -2.35
CA LEU A 56 18.35 -9.44 -2.09
C LEU A 56 18.26 -7.94 -1.74
N ARG A 57 19.17 -7.43 -0.90
CA ARG A 57 19.23 -6.00 -0.55
C ARG A 57 19.45 -5.13 -1.77
N GLN A 58 20.35 -5.54 -2.67
CA GLN A 58 20.63 -4.83 -3.91
C GLN A 58 19.39 -4.78 -4.81
N GLN A 59 18.73 -5.92 -5.03
CA GLN A 59 17.51 -6.00 -5.84
C GLN A 59 16.36 -5.14 -5.28
N MET A 60 16.16 -5.15 -3.97
CA MET A 60 15.16 -4.29 -3.33
C MET A 60 15.49 -2.81 -3.50
N SER A 61 16.77 -2.43 -3.41
CA SER A 61 17.21 -1.04 -3.57
C SER A 61 16.99 -0.54 -5.00
N GLU A 62 17.29 -1.37 -6.00
CA GLU A 62 17.03 -1.07 -7.41
C GLU A 62 15.54 -0.96 -7.72
N ALA A 63 14.73 -1.89 -7.19
CA ALA A 63 13.29 -1.84 -7.32
C ALA A 63 12.69 -0.59 -6.68
N ALA A 64 13.15 -0.22 -5.47
CA ALA A 64 12.72 0.99 -4.78
C ALA A 64 13.05 2.24 -5.60
N ARG A 65 14.27 2.34 -6.13
CA ARG A 65 14.68 3.45 -7.01
C ARG A 65 13.75 3.59 -8.22
N ALA A 66 13.48 2.49 -8.93
CA ALA A 66 12.60 2.48 -10.09
C ALA A 66 11.15 2.89 -9.76
N VAL A 67 10.68 2.55 -8.55
CA VAL A 67 9.38 3.00 -8.05
C VAL A 67 9.39 4.51 -7.80
N TYR A 68 10.37 5.03 -7.06
CA TYR A 68 10.46 6.46 -6.76
C TYR A 68 10.54 7.32 -8.03
N GLU A 69 11.32 6.91 -9.04
CA GLU A 69 11.42 7.61 -10.32
C GLU A 69 10.09 7.74 -11.08
N ARG A 70 9.14 6.83 -10.81
CA ARG A 70 7.81 6.81 -11.47
C ARG A 70 6.70 7.31 -10.56
N MET A 71 6.90 7.28 -9.24
CA MET A 71 5.91 7.62 -8.22
C MET A 71 5.35 9.02 -8.48
N ASP A 72 6.19 10.05 -8.49
CA ASP A 72 5.74 11.44 -8.60
C ASP A 72 4.87 11.70 -9.84
N ARG A 73 5.30 11.21 -11.01
CA ARG A 73 4.52 11.36 -12.26
C ARG A 73 3.17 10.66 -12.18
N THR A 74 3.14 9.46 -11.61
CA THR A 74 1.88 8.70 -11.48
C THR A 74 0.94 9.29 -10.42
N HIS A 75 1.49 9.82 -9.34
CA HIS A 75 0.71 10.48 -8.28
C HIS A 75 0.11 11.79 -8.77
N LEU A 76 0.87 12.60 -9.51
CA LEU A 76 0.36 13.84 -10.13
C LEU A 76 -0.77 13.56 -11.10
N ALA A 77 -0.56 12.65 -12.05
CA ALA A 77 -1.60 12.27 -13.02
C ALA A 77 -2.87 11.70 -12.33
N TYR A 78 -2.70 10.96 -11.22
CA TYR A 78 -3.82 10.48 -10.43
C TYR A 78 -4.58 11.62 -9.75
N ALA A 79 -3.86 12.55 -9.11
CA ALA A 79 -4.44 13.71 -8.45
C ALA A 79 -5.19 14.60 -9.45
N GLU A 80 -4.61 14.88 -10.61
CA GLU A 80 -5.25 15.62 -11.70
C GLU A 80 -6.56 14.95 -12.15
N ARG A 81 -6.51 13.62 -12.37
CA ARG A 81 -7.71 12.88 -12.80
C ARG A 81 -8.80 12.86 -11.74
N TYR A 82 -8.43 12.69 -10.47
CA TYR A 82 -9.37 12.72 -9.34
C TYR A 82 -9.99 14.12 -9.17
N ASN A 83 -9.16 15.17 -9.26
CA ASN A 83 -9.56 16.56 -9.11
C ASN A 83 -10.22 17.18 -10.35
N MET A 84 -10.32 16.45 -11.47
CA MET A 84 -10.88 16.98 -12.74
C MET A 84 -12.30 17.56 -12.58
N ARG A 85 -13.08 17.02 -11.65
CA ARG A 85 -14.44 17.49 -11.32
C ARG A 85 -14.51 18.31 -10.03
N ALA A 86 -13.38 18.48 -9.35
CA ALA A 86 -13.33 19.33 -8.17
C ALA A 86 -13.63 20.78 -8.56
N ARG A 87 -14.28 21.48 -7.63
CA ARG A 87 -14.56 22.91 -7.74
C ARG A 87 -14.00 23.55 -6.48
N SER A 88 -13.30 24.67 -6.63
CA SER A 88 -12.91 25.47 -5.47
C SER A 88 -14.20 25.93 -4.80
N LYS A 89 -14.36 25.62 -3.52
CA LYS A 89 -15.43 26.14 -2.69
C LYS A 89 -14.79 26.94 -1.56
N GLU A 90 -14.98 28.24 -1.62
CA GLU A 90 -14.64 29.17 -0.54
C GLU A 90 -15.89 29.37 0.31
N PHE A 91 -15.71 29.53 1.61
CA PHE A 91 -16.80 29.74 2.57
C PHE A 91 -16.62 31.12 3.21
N SER A 92 -17.73 31.83 3.39
CA SER A 92 -17.75 33.12 4.09
C SER A 92 -18.17 32.94 5.56
N GLU A 93 -17.86 33.91 6.42
CA GLU A 93 -18.14 33.85 7.87
C GLU A 93 -19.64 33.76 8.21
N GLU A 94 -20.53 33.99 7.24
CA GLU A 94 -21.99 33.93 7.39
C GLU A 94 -22.64 32.69 6.71
N GLU A 95 -21.86 31.78 6.12
CA GLU A 95 -22.38 30.59 5.45
C GLU A 95 -22.41 29.37 6.39
N GLU A 96 -23.59 28.79 6.63
CA GLU A 96 -23.71 27.53 7.37
C GLU A 96 -23.09 26.37 6.57
N VAL A 97 -22.16 25.64 7.19
CA VAL A 97 -21.43 24.54 6.55
C VAL A 97 -21.54 23.24 7.33
N LEU A 98 -21.70 22.13 6.61
CA LEU A 98 -21.69 20.80 7.21
C LEU A 98 -20.24 20.33 7.39
N VAL A 99 -19.83 20.18 8.65
CA VAL A 99 -18.50 19.65 9.01
C VAL A 99 -18.59 18.15 9.28
N LEU A 100 -17.82 17.37 8.53
CA LEU A 100 -17.70 15.93 8.74
C LEU A 100 -16.61 15.66 9.78
N GLU A 101 -17.01 15.44 11.03
CA GLU A 101 -16.10 15.00 12.07
C GLU A 101 -15.92 13.47 12.08
N ARG A 102 -14.69 13.03 12.34
CA ARG A 102 -14.33 11.61 12.39
C ARG A 102 -14.72 11.03 13.75
N THR A 103 -16.01 10.79 13.98
CA THR A 103 -16.50 10.22 15.25
C THR A 103 -17.31 8.95 15.02
N SER A 104 -17.22 7.99 15.95
CA SER A 104 -17.94 6.70 15.88
C SER A 104 -19.44 6.81 16.15
N LYS A 105 -19.93 8.02 16.47
CA LYS A 105 -21.33 8.32 16.77
C LYS A 105 -21.84 9.39 15.82
N LYS A 106 -22.76 9.03 14.92
CA LYS A 106 -23.46 9.98 14.05
C LYS A 106 -24.19 11.04 14.90
N GLN A 107 -23.59 12.21 15.08
CA GLN A 107 -24.24 13.41 15.58
C GLN A 107 -23.80 14.54 14.64
N MET A 108 -24.77 15.11 13.92
CA MET A 108 -24.56 16.19 12.97
C MET A 108 -24.72 17.49 13.75
N HIS A 109 -23.68 18.31 13.84
CA HIS A 109 -23.76 19.64 14.42
C HIS A 109 -23.75 20.67 13.30
N LEU A 110 -24.81 21.48 13.20
CA LEU A 110 -24.77 22.74 12.47
C LEU A 110 -24.01 23.76 13.32
N LYS A 111 -23.11 24.50 12.69
CA LYS A 111 -22.48 25.70 13.25
C LYS A 111 -22.76 26.85 12.31
#